data_AF-A0A954U0R7-F1
#
_entry.id   AF-A0A954U0R7-F1
#
_cell.length_a   1.000
_cell.length_b   1.000
_cell.length_c   1.000
_cell.angle_alpha   90.00
_cell.angle_beta   90.00
_cell.angle_gamma   90.00
#
_symmetry.space_group_name_H-M   'P 1'
#
loop_
_entity.id
_entity.type
_entity.pdbx_description
1 polymer ?
#
loop_
_entity_poly.entity_id
_entity_poly.type
_entity_poly.pdbx_seq_one_letter_code
_entity_poly.pdbx_strand_id
1 'polypeptide(L)'
;MSDSWLGIVDRHGLNLLVRETEHGLYFVQRRAARLAGVTCWAILTDAHAVAIQEEIKCGSASIALQLLECLATDLGRILPEPSELPEWNHET
;
A
#
# COMPACT_ATOMS: atom_id res chain seq x y z
N MET A 1 5.48 -2.82 19.90
CA MET A 1 4.53 -1.70 19.69
C MET A 1 4.00 -1.81 18.27
N SER A 2 2.73 -1.50 18.04
CA SER A 2 2.15 -1.49 16.70
C SER A 2 2.11 -0.07 16.18
N ASP A 3 2.42 0.11 14.90
CA ASP A 3 2.41 1.38 14.21
C ASP A 3 1.57 1.28 12.94
N SER A 4 1.26 2.44 12.36
CA SER A 4 0.58 2.55 11.08
C SER A 4 1.58 2.47 9.92
N TRP A 5 1.19 1.73 8.89
CA TRP A 5 1.97 1.47 7.69
C TRP A 5 1.11 1.71 6.45
N LEU A 6 1.75 2.17 5.38
CA LEU A 6 1.14 2.45 4.09
C LEU A 6 1.66 1.48 3.04
N GLY A 7 0.77 0.92 2.25
CA GLY A 7 1.09 -0.04 1.21
C GLY A 7 0.59 0.35 -0.18
N ILE A 8 1.20 -0.24 -1.22
CA ILE A 8 0.71 -0.18 -2.61
C ILE A 8 0.48 -1.59 -3.09
N VAL A 9 -0.76 -1.89 -3.47
CA VAL A 9 -1.19 -3.19 -4.00
C VAL A 9 -1.58 -3.03 -5.46
N ASP A 10 -1.09 -3.89 -6.34
CA ASP A 10 -1.54 -3.97 -7.74
C ASP A 10 -2.06 -5.39 -8.05
N ARG A 11 -2.23 -5.71 -9.33
CA ARG A 11 -2.68 -7.05 -9.78
C ARG A 11 -1.70 -8.19 -9.46
N HIS A 12 -0.44 -7.89 -9.13
CA HIS A 12 0.60 -8.87 -8.81
C HIS A 12 0.78 -9.06 -7.29
N GLY A 13 0.31 -8.10 -6.49
CA GLY A 13 0.32 -8.18 -5.03
C GLY A 13 0.82 -6.91 -4.38
N LEU A 14 1.47 -7.05 -3.22
CA LEU A 14 2.01 -5.91 -2.47
C LEU A 14 3.39 -5.53 -3.02
N ASN A 15 3.51 -4.29 -3.51
CA ASN A 15 4.73 -3.78 -4.16
C ASN A 15 5.53 -2.82 -3.27
N LEU A 16 4.88 -2.24 -2.26
CA LEU A 16 5.51 -1.31 -1.35
C LEU A 16 4.84 -1.44 0.02
N LEU A 17 5.64 -1.36 1.07
CA LEU A 17 5.18 -1.17 2.44
C LEU A 17 6.15 -0.22 3.14
N VAL A 18 5.65 0.92 3.64
CA VAL A 18 6.45 1.93 4.34
C VAL A 18 5.73 2.36 5.61
N ARG A 19 6.47 2.71 6.66
CA ARG A 19 5.88 3.23 7.89
C ARG A 19 5.20 4.56 7.59
N GLU A 20 4.02 4.79 8.17
CA GLU A 20 3.32 6.06 8.04
C GLU A 20 4.17 7.18 8.66
N THR A 21 4.28 8.27 7.92
CA THR A 21 4.92 9.52 8.35
C THR A 21 4.06 10.67 7.86
N GLU A 22 4.26 11.88 8.39
CA GLU A 22 3.47 13.08 8.04
C GLU A 22 3.37 13.33 6.52
N HIS A 23 4.39 12.94 5.75
CA HIS A 23 4.41 13.08 4.29
C HIS A 23 4.34 11.75 3.53
N GLY A 24 4.20 10.63 4.25
CA GLY A 24 4.22 9.29 3.68
C GLY A 24 3.04 9.05 2.75
N LEU A 25 1.85 9.55 3.11
CA LEU A 25 0.63 9.33 2.34
C LEU A 25 0.70 9.91 0.92
N TYR A 26 1.08 11.18 0.81
CA TYR A 26 1.21 11.86 -0.49
C TYR A 26 2.25 11.17 -1.39
N PHE A 27 3.38 10.73 -0.82
CA PHE A 27 4.38 9.97 -1.57
C PHE A 27 3.82 8.65 -2.10
N VAL A 28 3.09 7.91 -1.25
CA VAL A 28 2.52 6.61 -1.59
C VAL A 28 1.43 6.75 -2.66
N GLN A 29 0.54 7.73 -2.55
CA GLN A 29 -0.52 7.99 -3.55
C GLN A 29 0.07 8.32 -4.92
N ARG A 30 1.04 9.24 -4.98
CA ARG A 30 1.73 9.58 -6.25
C ARG A 30 2.43 8.38 -6.89
N ARG A 31 3.00 7.50 -6.07
CA ARG A 31 3.67 6.28 -6.57
C ARG A 31 2.66 5.22 -7.01
N ALA A 32 1.53 5.08 -6.29
CA ALA A 32 0.45 4.16 -6.65
C ALA A 32 -0.14 4.53 -8.02
N ALA A 33 -0.36 5.82 -8.30
CA ALA A 33 -0.82 6.29 -9.60
C ALA A 33 0.11 5.86 -10.76
N ARG A 34 1.43 5.90 -10.56
CA ARG A 34 2.42 5.46 -11.57
C ARG A 34 2.45 3.94 -11.78
N LEU A 35 2.13 3.18 -10.74
CA LEU A 35 2.10 1.72 -10.76
C LEU A 35 0.73 1.16 -11.15
N ALA A 36 -0.26 2.02 -11.39
CA ALA A 36 -1.67 1.63 -11.50
C ALA A 36 -2.14 0.74 -10.31
N GLY A 37 -1.63 1.05 -9.11
CA GLY A 37 -1.93 0.34 -7.88
C GLY A 37 -2.91 1.09 -6.97
N VAL A 38 -3.44 0.39 -5.98
CA VAL A 38 -4.31 0.90 -4.93
C VAL A 38 -3.49 1.08 -3.65
N THR A 39 -3.70 2.20 -2.97
CA THR A 39 -3.07 2.45 -1.67
C THR A 39 -3.88 1.79 -0.54
N CYS A 40 -3.19 1.22 0.45
CA CYS A 40 -3.80 0.71 1.67
C CYS A 40 -3.07 1.26 2.92
N TRP A 41 -3.76 1.21 4.06
CA TRP A 41 -3.19 1.43 5.39
C TRP A 41 -3.32 0.15 6.20
N ALA A 42 -2.37 -0.11 7.09
CA ALA A 42 -2.38 -1.29 7.96
C ALA A 42 -1.72 -1.00 9.31
N ILE A 43 -2.23 -1.65 10.37
CA ILE A 43 -1.61 -1.62 11.70
C ILE A 43 -0.77 -2.89 11.89
N LEU A 44 0.54 -2.70 12.04
CA LEU A 44 1.53 -3.79 12.13
C LEU A 44 2.54 -3.53 13.25
N THR A 45 3.11 -4.62 13.77
CA THR A 45 4.35 -4.53 14.54
C THR A 45 5.55 -4.39 13.59
N ASP A 46 6.65 -3.83 14.08
CA ASP A 46 7.89 -3.73 13.30
C ASP A 46 8.38 -5.09 12.79
N ALA A 47 8.28 -6.14 13.61
CA ALA A 47 8.70 -7.49 13.21
C ALA A 47 7.90 -8.02 12.02
N HIS A 48 6.58 -7.81 12.01
CA HIS A 48 5.72 -8.20 10.90
C HIS A 48 6.02 -7.38 9.64
N ALA A 49 6.20 -6.06 9.79
CA ALA A 49 6.51 -5.19 8.67
C ALA A 49 7.85 -5.54 8.01
N VAL A 50 8.88 -5.86 8.80
CA VAL A 50 10.18 -6.33 8.28
C VAL A 50 10.03 -7.62 7.48
N ALA A 51 9.30 -8.61 8.00
CA ALA A 51 9.07 -9.86 7.28
C ALA A 51 8.38 -9.64 5.92
N ILE A 52 7.35 -8.79 5.90
CA ILE A 52 6.65 -8.43 4.65
C ILE A 52 7.59 -7.70 3.68
N GLN A 53 8.41 -6.76 4.18
CA GLN A 53 9.37 -6.03 3.35
C GLN A 53 10.43 -6.93 2.72
N GLU A 54 10.88 -7.98 3.42
CA GLU A 54 11.80 -8.96 2.84
C GLU A 54 11.16 -9.73 1.68
N GLU A 55 9.89 -10.16 1.80
CA GLU A 55 9.18 -10.81 0.69
C GLU A 55 9.03 -9.88 -0.53
N ILE A 56 8.78 -8.58 -0.30
CA ILE A 56 8.75 -7.58 -1.38
C ILE A 56 10.12 -7.50 -2.07
N LYS A 57 11.22 -7.45 -1.31
CA LYS A 57 12.59 -7.40 -1.87
C LYS A 57 12.95 -8.67 -2.64
N CYS A 58 12.43 -9.82 -2.22
CA CYS A 58 12.60 -11.10 -2.91
C CYS A 58 11.73 -11.23 -4.18
N GLY A 59 10.86 -10.26 -4.48
CA GLY A 59 9.95 -10.30 -5.64
C GLY A 59 8.69 -11.15 -5.41
N SER A 60 8.44 -11.58 -4.17
CA SER A 60 7.31 -12.41 -3.76
C SER A 60 6.07 -11.55 -3.42
N ALA A 61 5.63 -10.68 -4.34
CA ALA A 61 4.58 -9.70 -4.09
C ALA A 61 3.24 -10.31 -3.60
N SER A 62 2.89 -11.51 -4.09
CA SER A 62 1.69 -12.22 -3.66
C SER A 62 1.81 -12.76 -2.24
N ILE A 63 2.96 -13.30 -1.86
CA ILE A 63 3.24 -13.78 -0.49
C ILE A 63 3.26 -12.58 0.47
N ALA A 64 3.89 -11.47 0.06
CA ALA A 64 3.89 -10.24 0.85
C ALA A 64 2.47 -9.72 1.13
N LEU A 65 1.56 -9.79 0.14
CA LEU A 65 0.16 -9.43 0.32
C LEU A 65 -0.56 -10.38 1.29
N GLN A 66 -0.37 -11.69 1.15
CA GLN A 66 -0.95 -12.68 2.06
C GLN A 66 -0.49 -12.48 3.51
N LEU A 67 0.80 -12.21 3.71
CA LEU A 67 1.36 -11.89 5.02
C LEU A 67 0.74 -10.61 5.59
N LEU A 68 0.57 -9.57 4.78
CA LEU A 68 -0.10 -8.34 5.20
C LEU A 68 -1.52 -8.61 5.69
N GLU A 69 -2.32 -9.36 4.91
CA GLU A 69 -3.71 -9.70 5.25
C GLU A 69 -3.82 -10.57 6.51
N CYS A 70 -2.82 -11.42 6.78
CA CYS A 70 -2.82 -12.32 7.94
C CYS A 70 -2.27 -11.66 9.21
N LEU A 71 -1.28 -10.76 9.09
CA LEU A 71 -0.53 -10.22 10.23
C LEU A 71 -0.99 -8.82 10.64
N ALA A 72 -1.70 -8.10 9.77
CA ALA A 72 -2.27 -6.80 10.12
C ALA A 72 -3.36 -6.97 11.18
N THR A 73 -3.28 -6.16 12.23
CA THR A 73 -4.36 -6.10 13.25
C THR A 73 -5.57 -5.35 12.72
N ASP A 74 -5.33 -4.38 11.84
CA ASP A 74 -6.35 -3.65 11.11
C ASP A 74 -5.81 -3.27 9.73
N LEU A 75 -6.69 -3.22 8.74
CA LEU A 75 -6.33 -3.07 7.33
C LEU A 75 -7.49 -2.40 6.57
N GLY A 76 -7.17 -1.37 5.79
CA GLY A 76 -8.15 -0.72 4.94
C GLY A 76 -7.55 -0.14 3.67
N ARG A 77 -8.42 0.21 2.73
CA ARG A 77 -8.05 0.90 1.49
C ARG A 77 -8.05 2.39 1.71
N ILE A 78 -7.09 3.07 1.10
CA ILE A 78 -7.08 4.53 1.00
C ILE A 78 -7.61 4.88 -0.39
N LEU A 79 -8.78 5.52 -0.43
CA LEU A 79 -9.34 6.00 -1.68
C LEU A 79 -8.52 7.20 -2.18
N PRO A 80 -8.23 7.29 -3.48
CA PRO A 80 -7.63 8.49 -4.05
C PRO A 80 -8.57 9.69 -3.82
N GLU A 81 -8.00 10.86 -3.54
CA GLU A 81 -8.82 12.07 -3.45
C GLU A 81 -9.46 12.36 -4.82
N PRO A 82 -10.73 12.80 -4.87
CA PRO A 82 -11.45 13.02 -6.13
C PRO A 82 -10.75 13.96 -7.11
N SER A 83 -9.88 14.87 -6.62
CA SER A 83 -9.11 15.81 -7.44
C SER A 83 -7.90 15.20 -8.16
N GLU A 84 -7.55 13.94 -7.89
CA GLU A 84 -6.45 13.23 -8.56
C GLU A 84 -6.93 12.15 -9.55
N LEU A 85 -8.25 11.99 -9.71
CA LEU A 85 -8.78 11.19 -10.82
C LEU A 85 -8.54 11.97 -12.12
N PRO A 86 -7.89 11.39 -13.15
CA PRO A 86 -7.89 12.03 -14.45
C PRO A 86 -9.35 12.26 -14.85
N GLU A 87 -9.67 13.46 -15.33
CA GLU A 87 -10.99 13.75 -15.87
C GLU A 87 -11.26 12.71 -16.96
N TRP A 88 -12.13 11.74 -16.68
CA TRP A 88 -12.67 10.90 -17.73
C TRP A 88 -13.54 11.86 -18.53
N ASN A 89 -12.99 12.36 -19.64
CA ASN A 89 -13.74 13.12 -20.62
C ASN A 89 -14.92 12.25 -21.05
N HIS A 90 -16.08 12.51 -20.47
CA HIS A 90 -17.34 12.05 -21.01
C HIS A 90 -17.60 12.87 -22.28
N GLU A 91 -16.89 12.52 -23.36
CA GLU A 91 -17.37 12.81 -24.70
C GLU A 91 -18.53 11.85 -24.96
N THR A 92 -19.76 12.38 -24.96
CA THR A 92 -20.80 12.07 -25.96
C THR A 92 -21.91 13.11 -25.89
#